data_AF-A0A922DYD8-F1
#
_entry.id   AF-A0A922DYD8-F1
#
_cell.length_a   1.000
_cell.length_b   1.000
_cell.length_c   1.000
_cell.angle_alpha   90.00
_cell.angle_beta   90.00
_cell.angle_gamma   90.00
#
_symmetry.space_group_name_H-M   'P 1'
#
loop_
_entity.id
_entity.type
_entity.pdbx_description
1 polymer ?
#
loop_
_entity_poly.entity_id
_entity_poly.type
_entity_poly.pdbx_seq_one_letter_code
_entity_poly.pdbx_strand_id
1 'polypeptide(L)'
;MEAANHINSTRVPIYPAYSAGTLGRHLARRLVEIGATDVFSVPGDFNLTLLDHLVAEPELNLIGCCNELNAGYAADGYARAKGVGVCVVTFTVGGLSVINAIAGAYSENLPVICIVGGPNTNDFGTNRILHHTIGLPDFSQELRCFQTVTCAQAVVNNLDEAHELIDTAISIALKESKPAYISISCNLPSIPHSTFAGEPVPFFLAPINQLALEAAVEATAEFLNNVVKPVIVGGPKLRAAKAQKAFVELADASGYPIAVMPSGKGLVPEHHPHFIGTYWGAVSTSFVGEIVESADAYVFVGPIFNDYSSVGYSLLIKKEKAIMVQPNVVTIANGPTFGYVYMADFLRALAKKLKENSTALENYRRIFVPPGNPLKSKKYEPLRVNILFKHIQEMLDGDTAVIAENGDSGFNCQKLRLPENCGMDLLAGQSVPLLDMLRLPKISV
;
A
#
# COMPACT_ATOMS: atom_id res chain seq x y z
N MET A 1 -8.23 5.73 -76.53
CA MET A 1 -7.02 4.93 -76.32
C MET A 1 -6.56 5.21 -74.90
N GLU A 2 -7.06 4.38 -73.99
CA GLU A 2 -6.88 4.48 -72.55
C GLU A 2 -5.44 4.13 -72.15
N ALA A 3 -4.83 4.98 -71.34
CA ALA A 3 -3.58 4.68 -70.65
C ALA A 3 -3.91 3.89 -69.38
N ALA A 4 -3.33 2.69 -69.28
CA ALA A 4 -3.55 1.73 -68.20
C ALA A 4 -3.01 2.23 -66.85
N ASN A 5 -3.90 2.33 -65.86
CA ASN A 5 -3.55 2.47 -64.45
C ASN A 5 -3.19 1.09 -63.87
N HIS A 6 -1.89 0.83 -63.70
CA HIS A 6 -1.43 -0.27 -62.86
C HIS A 6 -1.49 0.14 -61.39
N ILE A 7 -2.58 -0.23 -60.71
CA ILE A 7 -2.65 -0.22 -59.25
C ILE A 7 -1.93 -1.49 -58.77
N ASN A 8 -0.74 -1.32 -58.20
CA ASN A 8 -0.05 -2.37 -57.47
C ASN A 8 -0.89 -2.76 -56.24
N SER A 9 -1.55 -3.92 -56.33
CA SER A 9 -2.15 -4.61 -55.19
C SER A 9 -1.01 -5.08 -54.28
N THR A 10 -0.65 -4.26 -53.30
CA THR A 10 0.14 -4.72 -52.16
C THR A 10 -0.71 -5.72 -51.39
N ARG A 11 -0.39 -7.00 -51.55
CA ARG A 11 -0.88 -8.09 -50.71
C ARG A 11 -0.64 -7.70 -49.24
N VAL A 12 -1.73 -7.49 -48.52
CA VAL A 12 -1.71 -7.46 -47.05
C VAL A 12 -1.09 -8.78 -46.59
N PRO A 13 -0.06 -8.78 -45.73
CA PRO A 13 0.48 -10.02 -45.20
C PRO A 13 -0.63 -10.71 -44.41
N ILE A 14 -1.05 -11.88 -44.88
CA ILE A 14 -1.90 -12.80 -44.13
C ILE A 14 -1.00 -13.34 -43.01
N TYR A 15 -1.08 -12.71 -41.84
CA TYR A 15 -0.50 -13.29 -40.63
C TYR A 15 -1.20 -14.63 -40.36
N PRO A 16 -0.45 -15.68 -39.96
CA PRO A 16 -1.04 -16.96 -39.61
C PRO A 16 -2.08 -16.75 -38.51
N ALA A 17 -3.18 -17.51 -38.57
CA ALA A 17 -4.33 -17.41 -37.68
C ALA A 17 -3.90 -17.10 -36.24
N TYR A 18 -4.23 -15.88 -35.78
CA TYR A 18 -4.09 -15.50 -34.38
C TYR A 18 -4.76 -16.58 -33.55
N SER A 19 -3.97 -17.30 -32.73
CA SER A 19 -4.53 -17.98 -31.56
C SER A 19 -5.16 -16.87 -30.72
N ALA A 20 -6.45 -16.64 -30.89
CA ALA A 20 -7.15 -15.58 -30.18
C ALA A 20 -6.89 -15.78 -28.68
N GLY A 21 -6.38 -14.73 -28.01
CA GLY A 21 -6.12 -14.79 -26.57
C GLY A 21 -7.39 -15.12 -25.80
N THR A 22 -7.23 -15.62 -24.58
CA THR A 22 -8.35 -15.88 -23.68
C THR A 22 -8.35 -14.85 -22.54
N LEU A 23 -9.52 -14.62 -21.95
CA LEU A 23 -9.66 -13.74 -20.79
C LEU A 23 -8.77 -14.18 -19.62
N GLY A 24 -8.71 -15.49 -19.34
CA GLY A 24 -7.90 -16.03 -18.26
C GLY A 24 -6.41 -15.74 -18.46
N ARG A 25 -5.89 -15.94 -19.68
CA ARG A 25 -4.49 -15.64 -20.02
C ARG A 25 -4.20 -14.14 -19.98
N HIS A 26 -5.12 -13.31 -20.46
CA HIS A 26 -4.97 -11.86 -20.41
C HIS A 26 -4.86 -11.35 -18.97
N LEU A 27 -5.76 -11.81 -18.08
CA LEU A 27 -5.70 -11.46 -16.66
C LEU A 27 -4.38 -11.92 -16.04
N ALA A 28 -3.96 -13.17 -16.28
CA ALA A 28 -2.69 -13.69 -15.74
C ALA A 28 -1.50 -12.80 -16.14
N ARG A 29 -1.42 -12.40 -17.41
CA ARG A 29 -0.36 -11.50 -17.91
C ARG A 29 -0.41 -10.13 -17.27
N ARG A 30 -1.60 -9.56 -17.07
CA ARG A 30 -1.75 -8.29 -16.34
C ARG A 30 -1.26 -8.37 -14.90
N LEU A 31 -1.52 -9.48 -14.21
CA LEU A 31 -1.03 -9.68 -12.84
C LEU A 31 0.51 -9.74 -12.79
N VAL A 32 1.13 -10.40 -13.77
CA VAL A 32 2.60 -10.44 -13.90
C VAL A 32 3.16 -9.04 -14.17
N GLU A 33 2.56 -8.27 -15.09
CA GLU A 33 3.00 -6.93 -15.46
C GLU A 33 3.01 -5.93 -14.28
N ILE A 34 2.06 -6.07 -13.35
CA ILE A 34 2.00 -5.24 -12.15
C ILE A 34 2.93 -5.71 -11.03
N GLY A 35 3.66 -6.82 -11.25
CA GLY A 35 4.68 -7.36 -10.34
C GLY A 35 4.18 -8.44 -9.40
N ALA A 36 2.98 -9.01 -9.62
CA ALA A 36 2.55 -10.18 -8.86
C ALA A 36 3.29 -11.44 -9.34
N THR A 37 3.81 -12.22 -8.40
CA THR A 37 4.37 -13.55 -8.66
C THR A 37 3.62 -14.65 -7.90
N ASP A 38 2.79 -14.26 -6.93
CA ASP A 38 2.02 -15.17 -6.10
C ASP A 38 0.58 -14.69 -6.03
N VAL A 39 -0.37 -15.61 -6.21
CA VAL A 39 -1.81 -15.37 -6.18
C VAL A 39 -2.42 -16.27 -5.10
N PHE A 40 -3.01 -15.66 -4.07
CA PHE A 40 -3.58 -16.38 -2.93
C PHE A 40 -5.02 -16.79 -3.23
N SER A 41 -5.35 -18.06 -3.13
CA SER A 41 -6.64 -18.55 -3.61
C SER A 41 -7.30 -19.60 -2.72
N VAL A 42 -8.63 -19.56 -2.75
CA VAL A 42 -9.51 -20.64 -2.29
C VAL A 42 -10.36 -21.08 -3.49
N PRO A 43 -10.16 -22.31 -4.00
CA PRO A 43 -10.91 -22.82 -5.14
C PRO A 43 -12.40 -23.00 -4.84
N GLY A 44 -13.25 -22.62 -5.79
CA GLY A 44 -14.68 -22.90 -5.81
C GLY A 44 -15.19 -22.95 -7.24
N ASP A 45 -16.32 -23.62 -7.48
CA ASP A 45 -16.81 -23.93 -8.82
C ASP A 45 -16.97 -22.71 -9.75
N PHE A 46 -17.27 -21.52 -9.22
CA PHE A 46 -17.32 -20.28 -10.01
C PHE A 46 -15.95 -19.75 -10.47
N ASN A 47 -14.82 -20.19 -9.88
CA ASN A 47 -13.48 -19.71 -10.25
C ASN A 47 -12.55 -20.78 -10.84
N LEU A 48 -12.90 -22.08 -10.82
CA LEU A 48 -12.00 -23.16 -11.25
C LEU A 48 -11.39 -22.94 -12.64
N THR A 49 -12.23 -22.63 -13.64
CA THR A 49 -11.74 -22.39 -15.01
C THR A 49 -10.74 -21.23 -15.05
N LEU A 50 -10.96 -20.17 -14.27
CA LEU A 50 -10.01 -19.06 -14.19
C LEU A 50 -8.69 -19.50 -13.55
N LEU A 51 -8.77 -20.28 -12.46
CA LEU A 51 -7.59 -20.79 -11.77
C LEU A 51 -6.72 -21.66 -12.68
N ASP A 52 -7.31 -22.46 -13.57
CA ASP A 52 -6.55 -23.24 -14.56
C ASP A 52 -5.66 -22.36 -15.45
N HIS A 53 -6.15 -21.18 -15.87
CA HIS A 53 -5.35 -20.22 -16.65
C HIS A 53 -4.28 -19.53 -15.81
N LEU A 54 -4.56 -19.23 -14.54
CA LEU A 54 -3.55 -18.64 -13.64
C LEU A 54 -2.43 -19.64 -13.34
N VAL A 55 -2.75 -20.92 -13.17
CA VAL A 55 -1.76 -22.01 -12.99
C VAL A 55 -0.95 -22.24 -14.26
N ALA A 56 -1.54 -22.05 -15.43
CA ALA A 56 -0.85 -22.20 -16.70
C ALA A 56 0.15 -21.06 -17.01
N GLU A 57 0.11 -19.95 -16.26
CA GLU A 57 1.03 -18.83 -16.42
C GLU A 57 2.31 -19.07 -15.62
N PRO A 58 3.46 -19.36 -16.27
CA PRO A 58 4.69 -19.78 -15.59
C PRO A 58 5.30 -18.75 -14.61
N GLU A 59 4.94 -17.48 -14.75
CA GLU A 59 5.43 -16.39 -13.88
C GLU A 59 4.57 -16.19 -12.62
N LEU A 60 3.45 -16.92 -12.50
CA LEU A 60 2.56 -16.91 -11.34
C LEU A 60 2.60 -18.23 -10.58
N ASN A 61 2.61 -18.14 -9.26
CA ASN A 61 2.39 -19.26 -8.36
C ASN A 61 1.00 -19.13 -7.73
N LEU A 62 0.16 -20.17 -7.87
CA LEU A 62 -1.11 -20.22 -7.17
C LEU A 62 -0.91 -20.80 -5.76
N ILE A 63 -1.15 -19.98 -4.74
CA ILE A 63 -0.96 -20.32 -3.34
C ILE A 63 -2.31 -20.65 -2.72
N GLY A 64 -2.55 -21.92 -2.41
CA GLY A 64 -3.77 -22.36 -1.72
C GLY A 64 -3.82 -21.89 -0.27
N CYS A 65 -4.94 -21.34 0.15
CA CYS A 65 -5.18 -20.89 1.53
C CYS A 65 -6.28 -21.71 2.22
N CYS A 66 -6.26 -21.75 3.56
CA CYS A 66 -7.25 -22.52 4.34
C CYS A 66 -8.67 -21.94 4.25
N ASN A 67 -8.79 -20.61 4.12
CA ASN A 67 -10.05 -19.88 3.96
C ASN A 67 -9.79 -18.51 3.31
N GLU A 68 -10.86 -17.85 2.89
CA GLU A 68 -10.83 -16.63 2.08
C GLU A 68 -10.37 -15.40 2.86
N LEU A 69 -10.73 -15.31 4.15
CA LEU A 69 -10.20 -14.27 5.03
C LEU A 69 -8.67 -14.31 5.09
N ASN A 70 -8.10 -15.51 5.29
CA ASN A 70 -6.66 -15.72 5.34
C ASN A 70 -6.01 -15.50 3.98
N ALA A 71 -6.67 -15.85 2.87
CA ALA A 71 -6.20 -15.54 1.52
C ALA A 71 -6.09 -14.02 1.30
N GLY A 72 -7.10 -13.27 1.77
CA GLY A 72 -7.09 -11.81 1.72
C GLY A 72 -5.96 -11.19 2.55
N TYR A 73 -5.73 -11.64 3.78
CA TYR A 73 -4.63 -11.13 4.61
C TYR A 73 -3.25 -11.60 4.13
N ALA A 74 -3.15 -12.78 3.50
CA ALA A 74 -1.92 -13.19 2.83
C ALA A 74 -1.59 -12.26 1.64
N ALA A 75 -2.60 -11.90 0.85
CA ALA A 75 -2.45 -10.90 -0.21
C ALA A 75 -2.10 -9.51 0.34
N ASP A 76 -2.67 -9.09 1.48
CA ASP A 76 -2.30 -7.85 2.18
C ASP A 76 -0.82 -7.83 2.59
N GLY A 77 -0.37 -8.86 3.33
CA GLY A 77 1.03 -9.00 3.74
C GLY A 77 1.98 -9.06 2.54
N TYR A 78 1.57 -9.74 1.47
CA TYR A 78 2.32 -9.78 0.22
C TYR A 78 2.40 -8.40 -0.45
N ALA A 79 1.31 -7.62 -0.46
CA ALA A 79 1.30 -6.25 -0.98
C ALA A 79 2.25 -5.33 -0.20
N ARG A 80 2.39 -5.51 1.12
CA ARG A 80 3.38 -4.77 1.93
C ARG A 80 4.80 -5.06 1.48
N ALA A 81 5.11 -6.31 1.16
CA ALA A 81 6.46 -6.73 0.79
C ALA A 81 6.81 -6.45 -0.68
N LYS A 82 5.85 -6.64 -1.59
CA LYS A 82 6.06 -6.67 -3.04
C LYS A 82 5.40 -5.51 -3.79
N GLY A 83 4.60 -4.71 -3.09
CA GLY A 83 3.94 -3.53 -3.63
C GLY A 83 2.55 -3.78 -4.19
N VAL A 84 2.18 -5.02 -4.51
CA VAL A 84 0.82 -5.42 -4.95
C VAL A 84 0.50 -6.81 -4.43
N GLY A 85 -0.75 -7.04 -4.03
CA GLY A 85 -1.27 -8.34 -3.61
C GLY A 85 -2.44 -8.79 -4.48
N VAL A 86 -2.61 -10.10 -4.65
CA VAL A 86 -3.72 -10.65 -5.43
C VAL A 86 -4.36 -11.80 -4.67
N CYS A 87 -5.69 -11.77 -4.54
CA CYS A 87 -6.44 -12.92 -4.05
C CYS A 87 -7.57 -13.31 -5.01
N VAL A 88 -7.86 -14.62 -5.10
CA VAL A 88 -8.90 -15.19 -5.98
C VAL A 88 -9.80 -16.10 -5.17
N VAL A 89 -11.08 -15.74 -5.04
CA VAL A 89 -12.08 -16.48 -4.24
C VAL A 89 -13.34 -16.77 -5.05
N THR A 90 -14.25 -17.59 -4.52
CA THR A 90 -15.52 -17.95 -5.18
C THR A 90 -16.65 -16.98 -4.80
N PHE A 91 -17.71 -16.97 -5.61
CA PHE A 91 -18.83 -16.04 -5.49
C PHE A 91 -19.54 -16.12 -4.14
N THR A 92 -19.86 -14.95 -3.58
CA THR A 92 -20.66 -14.68 -2.39
C THR A 92 -20.12 -15.30 -1.09
N VAL A 93 -20.06 -16.63 -0.97
CA VAL A 93 -19.53 -17.26 0.25
C VAL A 93 -18.07 -16.91 0.49
N GLY A 94 -17.27 -16.88 -0.58
CA GLY A 94 -15.87 -16.50 -0.51
C GLY A 94 -15.68 -14.99 -0.47
N GLY A 95 -16.37 -14.26 -1.36
CA GLY A 95 -16.30 -12.79 -1.40
C GLY A 95 -16.72 -12.11 -0.09
N LEU A 96 -17.81 -12.56 0.56
CA LEU A 96 -18.23 -12.01 1.85
C LEU A 96 -17.30 -12.39 3.01
N SER A 97 -16.48 -13.44 2.88
CA SER A 97 -15.45 -13.76 3.87
C SER A 97 -14.19 -12.90 3.68
N VAL A 98 -13.72 -12.74 2.43
CA VAL A 98 -12.50 -11.95 2.12
C VAL A 98 -12.69 -10.45 2.34
N ILE A 99 -13.93 -9.94 2.30
CA ILE A 99 -14.23 -8.50 2.35
C ILE A 99 -13.59 -7.79 3.57
N ASN A 100 -13.45 -8.48 4.70
CA ASN A 100 -12.81 -7.90 5.89
C ASN A 100 -11.31 -7.62 5.65
N ALA A 101 -10.61 -8.54 4.99
CA ALA A 101 -9.22 -8.34 4.59
C ALA A 101 -9.09 -7.22 3.56
N ILE A 102 -10.04 -7.11 2.62
CA ILE A 102 -10.07 -6.04 1.61
C ILE A 102 -10.31 -4.67 2.26
N ALA A 103 -11.21 -4.57 3.23
CA ALA A 103 -11.38 -3.37 4.04
C ALA A 103 -10.09 -3.01 4.81
N GLY A 104 -9.38 -4.03 5.33
CA GLY A 104 -8.06 -3.88 5.93
C GLY A 104 -7.04 -3.28 4.96
N ALA A 105 -6.92 -3.84 3.75
CA ALA A 105 -6.03 -3.34 2.71
C ALA A 105 -6.38 -1.90 2.31
N TYR A 106 -7.68 -1.57 2.28
CA TYR A 106 -8.15 -0.20 2.05
C TYR A 106 -7.65 0.76 3.15
N SER A 107 -7.82 0.42 4.42
CA SER A 107 -7.33 1.24 5.55
C SER A 107 -5.82 1.45 5.51
N GLU A 108 -5.08 0.43 5.08
CA GLU A 108 -3.62 0.39 5.10
C GLU A 108 -2.96 0.96 3.81
N ASN A 109 -3.79 1.40 2.85
CA ASN A 109 -3.36 1.93 1.55
C ASN A 109 -2.54 0.92 0.74
N LEU A 110 -3.05 -0.31 0.63
CA LEU A 110 -2.42 -1.39 -0.12
C LEU A 110 -3.23 -1.69 -1.40
N PRO A 111 -2.57 -1.78 -2.57
CA PRO A 111 -3.23 -2.22 -3.79
C PRO A 111 -3.37 -3.75 -3.78
N VAL A 112 -4.52 -4.22 -3.30
CA VAL A 112 -4.90 -5.64 -3.37
C VAL A 112 -5.96 -5.82 -4.46
N ILE A 113 -5.64 -6.64 -5.46
CA ILE A 113 -6.57 -7.02 -6.53
C ILE A 113 -7.37 -8.24 -6.06
N CYS A 114 -8.62 -8.00 -5.65
CA CYS A 114 -9.55 -9.03 -5.22
C CYS A 114 -10.37 -9.53 -6.41
N ILE A 115 -10.09 -10.74 -6.86
CA ILE A 115 -10.80 -11.37 -7.96
C ILE A 115 -11.80 -12.38 -7.40
N VAL A 116 -13.03 -12.32 -7.90
CA VAL A 116 -14.09 -13.25 -7.51
C VAL A 116 -14.62 -13.97 -8.74
N GLY A 117 -14.64 -15.30 -8.73
CA GLY A 117 -15.37 -16.06 -9.74
C GLY A 117 -16.86 -15.75 -9.63
N GLY A 118 -17.50 -15.33 -10.70
CA GLY A 118 -18.88 -14.86 -10.73
C GLY A 118 -19.84 -15.83 -11.46
N PRO A 119 -21.15 -15.57 -11.38
CA PRO A 119 -22.18 -16.37 -12.06
C PRO A 119 -21.97 -16.50 -13.56
N ASN A 120 -22.55 -17.55 -14.14
CA ASN A 120 -22.56 -17.74 -15.58
C ASN A 120 -23.29 -16.56 -16.26
N THR A 121 -22.75 -16.07 -17.39
CA THR A 121 -23.34 -14.94 -18.10
C THR A 121 -24.80 -15.17 -18.51
N ASN A 122 -25.22 -16.42 -18.73
CA ASN A 122 -26.59 -16.79 -19.10
C ASN A 122 -27.60 -16.69 -17.95
N ASP A 123 -27.15 -16.55 -16.70
CA ASP A 123 -28.05 -16.44 -15.55
C ASP A 123 -28.46 -14.99 -15.29
N PHE A 124 -27.69 -14.01 -15.75
CA PHE A 124 -28.03 -12.60 -15.64
C PHE A 124 -29.31 -12.27 -16.42
N GLY A 125 -30.18 -11.44 -15.86
CA GLY A 125 -31.48 -11.09 -16.46
C GLY A 125 -32.53 -12.20 -16.40
N THR A 126 -32.25 -13.30 -15.71
CA THR A 126 -33.20 -14.39 -15.44
C THR A 126 -33.69 -14.36 -14.00
N ASN A 127 -34.75 -15.12 -13.68
CA ASN A 127 -35.21 -15.33 -12.30
C ASN A 127 -34.55 -16.55 -11.62
N ARG A 128 -33.39 -16.99 -12.12
CA ARG A 128 -32.69 -18.14 -11.54
C ARG A 128 -32.07 -17.78 -10.19
N ILE A 129 -32.21 -18.71 -9.26
CA ILE A 129 -31.56 -18.67 -7.96
C ILE A 129 -30.40 -19.65 -8.03
N LEU A 130 -29.19 -19.17 -7.70
CA LEU A 130 -27.98 -19.97 -7.76
C LEU A 130 -27.55 -20.40 -6.36
N HIS A 131 -26.88 -21.54 -6.26
CA HIS A 131 -26.14 -21.90 -5.06
C HIS A 131 -25.07 -20.83 -4.78
N HIS A 132 -24.64 -20.76 -3.52
CA HIS A 132 -23.83 -19.67 -2.96
C HIS A 132 -24.50 -18.29 -2.88
N THR A 133 -25.74 -18.09 -3.38
CA THR A 133 -26.49 -16.84 -3.13
C THR A 133 -27.39 -16.95 -1.89
N ILE A 134 -27.95 -15.84 -1.43
CA ILE A 134 -28.92 -15.81 -0.32
C ILE A 134 -30.33 -16.29 -0.72
N GLY A 135 -30.50 -16.89 -1.90
CA GLY A 135 -31.80 -17.37 -2.37
C GLY A 135 -32.61 -16.33 -3.15
N LEU A 136 -31.98 -15.27 -3.65
CA LEU A 136 -32.63 -14.23 -4.48
C LEU A 136 -31.98 -14.15 -5.87
N PRO A 137 -32.74 -13.84 -6.94
CA PRO A 137 -32.21 -13.62 -8.28
C PRO A 137 -31.58 -12.21 -8.41
N ASP A 138 -30.69 -11.86 -7.49
CA ASP A 138 -29.91 -10.61 -7.51
C ASP A 138 -28.44 -10.94 -7.27
N PHE A 139 -27.63 -10.88 -8.33
CA PHE A 139 -26.19 -11.15 -8.27
C PHE A 139 -25.36 -9.90 -7.96
N SER A 140 -25.97 -8.73 -7.79
CA SER A 140 -25.25 -7.50 -7.45
C SER A 140 -25.06 -7.30 -5.94
N GLN A 141 -25.55 -8.23 -5.11
CA GLN A 141 -25.48 -8.15 -3.65
C GLN A 141 -24.05 -8.09 -3.12
N GLU A 142 -23.19 -9.01 -3.56
CA GLU A 142 -21.78 -9.02 -3.19
C GLU A 142 -21.10 -7.73 -3.66
N LEU A 143 -21.29 -7.34 -4.92
CA LEU A 143 -20.73 -6.12 -5.48
C LEU A 143 -21.05 -4.90 -4.61
N ARG A 144 -22.31 -4.76 -4.15
CA ARG A 144 -22.74 -3.68 -3.24
C ARG A 144 -22.02 -3.69 -1.90
N CYS A 145 -21.71 -4.87 -1.35
CA CYS A 145 -20.92 -4.95 -0.11
C CYS A 145 -19.51 -4.37 -0.30
N PHE A 146 -18.88 -4.59 -1.46
CA PHE A 146 -17.53 -4.13 -1.74
C PHE A 146 -17.42 -2.63 -2.08
N GLN A 147 -18.54 -1.94 -2.38
CA GLN A 147 -18.55 -0.56 -2.90
C GLN A 147 -17.84 0.45 -2.00
N THR A 148 -17.92 0.27 -0.68
CA THR A 148 -17.34 1.21 0.30
C THR A 148 -15.93 0.85 0.73
N VAL A 149 -15.42 -0.30 0.30
CA VAL A 149 -14.12 -0.85 0.72
C VAL A 149 -13.19 -1.12 -0.47
N THR A 150 -13.52 -0.62 -1.66
CA THR A 150 -12.70 -0.69 -2.87
C THR A 150 -12.70 0.64 -3.61
N CYS A 151 -11.61 0.97 -4.31
CA CYS A 151 -11.51 2.19 -5.11
C CYS A 151 -12.02 2.01 -6.55
N ALA A 152 -12.10 0.77 -7.01
CA ALA A 152 -12.60 0.40 -8.34
C ALA A 152 -13.28 -0.96 -8.28
N GLN A 153 -14.30 -1.12 -9.11
CA GLN A 153 -15.03 -2.37 -9.26
C GLN A 153 -15.23 -2.68 -10.73
N ALA A 154 -15.06 -3.94 -11.12
CA ALA A 154 -15.34 -4.45 -12.45
C ALA A 154 -16.19 -5.73 -12.35
N VAL A 155 -17.22 -5.84 -13.20
CA VAL A 155 -18.00 -7.07 -13.38
C VAL A 155 -17.85 -7.49 -14.83
N VAL A 156 -17.04 -8.52 -15.06
CA VAL A 156 -16.70 -9.03 -16.38
C VAL A 156 -17.69 -10.13 -16.75
N ASN A 157 -18.76 -9.75 -17.46
CA ASN A 157 -19.78 -10.64 -18.01
C ASN A 157 -19.88 -10.56 -19.56
N ASN A 158 -19.04 -9.76 -20.21
CA ASN A 158 -18.90 -9.64 -21.65
C ASN A 158 -17.41 -9.57 -22.03
N LEU A 159 -17.00 -10.30 -23.07
CA LEU A 159 -15.62 -10.37 -23.56
C LEU A 159 -15.18 -9.13 -24.36
N ASP A 160 -16.11 -8.40 -24.98
CA ASP A 160 -15.81 -7.22 -25.78
C ASP A 160 -15.17 -6.10 -24.94
N GLU A 161 -15.67 -5.92 -23.71
CA GLU A 161 -15.23 -4.86 -22.77
C GLU A 161 -14.30 -5.37 -21.64
N ALA A 162 -14.11 -6.69 -21.53
CA ALA A 162 -13.39 -7.31 -20.41
C ALA A 162 -11.99 -6.74 -20.17
N HIS A 163 -11.23 -6.52 -21.24
CA HIS A 163 -9.86 -5.98 -21.17
C HIS A 163 -9.85 -4.57 -20.55
N GLU A 164 -10.71 -3.67 -21.04
CA GLU A 164 -10.79 -2.29 -20.54
C GLU A 164 -11.24 -2.24 -19.07
N LEU A 165 -12.22 -3.07 -18.68
CA LEU A 165 -12.69 -3.16 -17.29
C LEU A 165 -11.58 -3.62 -16.33
N ILE A 166 -10.85 -4.67 -16.69
CA ILE A 166 -9.76 -5.22 -15.89
C ILE A 166 -8.63 -4.19 -15.78
N ASP A 167 -8.20 -3.64 -16.90
CA ASP A 167 -7.10 -2.69 -16.96
C ASP A 167 -7.40 -1.42 -16.16
N THR A 168 -8.62 -0.91 -16.28
CA THR A 168 -9.07 0.27 -15.54
C THR A 168 -9.09 0.00 -14.03
N ALA A 169 -9.65 -1.13 -13.61
CA ALA A 169 -9.72 -1.49 -12.20
C ALA A 169 -8.32 -1.63 -11.57
N ILE A 170 -7.41 -2.33 -12.26
CA ILE A 170 -6.01 -2.49 -11.82
C ILE A 170 -5.28 -1.14 -11.81
N SER A 171 -5.45 -0.31 -12.86
CA SER A 171 -4.84 1.02 -12.94
C SER A 171 -5.23 1.90 -11.76
N ILE A 172 -6.53 1.95 -11.42
CA ILE A 172 -7.04 2.76 -10.32
C ILE A 172 -6.51 2.21 -8.98
N ALA A 173 -6.49 0.88 -8.80
CA ALA A 173 -5.94 0.26 -7.59
C ALA A 173 -4.49 0.66 -7.32
N LEU A 174 -3.65 0.57 -8.35
CA LEU A 174 -2.23 0.94 -8.26
C LEU A 174 -2.03 2.44 -8.04
N LYS A 175 -2.77 3.27 -8.76
CA LYS A 175 -2.67 4.74 -8.66
C LYS A 175 -3.07 5.25 -7.29
N GLU A 176 -4.19 4.76 -6.76
CA GLU A 176 -4.71 5.21 -5.47
C GLU A 176 -4.05 4.46 -4.29
N SER A 177 -3.29 3.40 -4.57
CA SER A 177 -2.76 2.46 -3.58
C SER A 177 -3.90 1.93 -2.70
N LYS A 178 -4.93 1.38 -3.34
CA LYS A 178 -6.18 0.90 -2.73
C LYS A 178 -6.64 -0.39 -3.41
N PRO A 179 -7.44 -1.22 -2.73
CA PRO A 179 -7.92 -2.46 -3.33
C PRO A 179 -8.99 -2.24 -4.40
N ALA A 180 -9.01 -3.14 -5.38
CA ALA A 180 -10.05 -3.23 -6.40
C ALA A 180 -10.75 -4.59 -6.35
N TYR A 181 -12.03 -4.60 -6.70
CA TYR A 181 -12.84 -5.81 -6.85
C TYR A 181 -13.07 -6.11 -8.33
N ILE A 182 -12.81 -7.34 -8.76
CA ILE A 182 -13.04 -7.79 -10.13
C ILE A 182 -13.83 -9.11 -10.10
N SER A 183 -15.09 -9.08 -10.51
CA SER A 183 -15.89 -10.29 -10.70
C SER A 183 -15.74 -10.81 -12.12
N ILE A 184 -15.50 -12.11 -12.31
CA ILE A 184 -15.35 -12.74 -13.63
C ILE A 184 -16.31 -13.90 -13.78
N SER A 185 -17.26 -13.81 -14.72
CA SER A 185 -18.22 -14.88 -14.99
C SER A 185 -17.53 -16.21 -15.35
N CYS A 186 -17.90 -17.28 -14.66
CA CYS A 186 -17.20 -18.58 -14.66
C CYS A 186 -17.05 -19.26 -16.05
N ASN A 187 -17.91 -18.91 -17.00
CA ASN A 187 -17.93 -19.48 -18.35
C ASN A 187 -17.08 -18.72 -19.38
N LEU A 188 -16.50 -17.58 -19.01
CA LEU A 188 -15.72 -16.72 -19.91
C LEU A 188 -14.21 -17.01 -20.02
N PRO A 189 -13.48 -17.45 -18.97
CA PRO A 189 -12.02 -17.45 -18.98
C PRO A 189 -11.35 -18.20 -20.13
N SER A 190 -11.99 -19.25 -20.66
CA SER A 190 -11.44 -20.10 -21.72
C SER A 190 -11.93 -19.77 -23.13
N ILE A 191 -12.84 -18.80 -23.30
CA ILE A 191 -13.37 -18.46 -24.62
C ILE A 191 -12.31 -17.62 -25.37
N PRO A 192 -11.82 -18.07 -26.55
CA PRO A 192 -10.93 -17.27 -27.37
C PRO A 192 -11.66 -16.03 -27.90
N HIS A 193 -11.02 -14.86 -27.81
CA HIS A 193 -11.62 -13.61 -28.26
C HIS A 193 -10.58 -12.65 -28.85
N SER A 194 -10.96 -11.92 -29.90
CA SER A 194 -10.03 -11.05 -30.64
C SER A 194 -9.53 -9.86 -29.82
N THR A 195 -10.29 -9.41 -28.82
CA THR A 195 -9.87 -8.32 -27.92
C THR A 195 -8.63 -8.66 -27.09
N PHE A 196 -8.30 -9.94 -26.93
CA PHE A 196 -7.10 -10.39 -26.21
C PHE A 196 -5.93 -10.78 -27.13
N ALA A 197 -6.04 -10.50 -28.44
CA ALA A 197 -4.99 -10.82 -29.40
C ALA A 197 -3.87 -9.76 -29.47
N GLY A 198 -4.13 -8.55 -28.96
CA GLY A 198 -3.16 -7.45 -28.93
C GLY A 198 -2.36 -7.43 -27.63
N GLU A 199 -1.23 -6.71 -27.66
CA GLU A 199 -0.50 -6.40 -26.43
C GLU A 199 -1.34 -5.49 -25.54
N PRO A 200 -1.28 -5.69 -24.22
CA PRO A 200 -2.12 -4.93 -23.32
C PRO A 200 -1.74 -3.43 -23.27
N VAL A 201 -2.72 -2.54 -23.06
CA VAL A 201 -2.47 -1.08 -22.99
C VAL A 201 -1.57 -0.74 -21.78
N PRO A 202 -0.53 0.09 -21.93
CA PRO A 202 0.31 0.48 -20.79
C PRO A 202 -0.47 1.22 -19.69
N PHE A 203 -0.17 0.95 -18.43
CA PHE A 203 -0.73 1.68 -17.30
C PHE A 203 -0.34 3.16 -17.37
N PHE A 204 -1.33 4.06 -17.44
CA PHE A 204 -1.10 5.51 -17.53
C PHE A 204 -1.09 6.17 -16.15
N LEU A 205 0.05 6.77 -15.78
CA LEU A 205 0.15 7.68 -14.64
C LEU A 205 0.06 9.13 -15.15
N ALA A 206 -0.74 9.95 -14.46
CA ALA A 206 -0.92 11.35 -14.85
C ALA A 206 0.40 12.13 -14.75
N PRO A 207 0.64 13.10 -15.65
CA PRO A 207 1.85 13.92 -15.60
C PRO A 207 1.87 14.85 -14.38
N ILE A 208 3.08 15.19 -13.94
CA ILE A 208 3.33 16.10 -12.82
C ILE A 208 2.84 17.52 -13.17
N ASN A 209 2.13 18.18 -12.25
CA ASN A 209 1.83 19.60 -12.38
C ASN A 209 3.02 20.44 -11.90
N GLN A 210 3.92 20.77 -12.83
CA GLN A 210 5.17 21.48 -12.53
C GLN A 210 4.95 22.85 -11.86
N LEU A 211 3.95 23.62 -12.30
CA LEU A 211 3.65 24.93 -11.72
C LEU A 211 3.14 24.81 -10.28
N ALA A 212 2.28 23.84 -10.00
CA ALA A 212 1.79 23.59 -8.64
C ALA A 212 2.92 23.11 -7.72
N LEU A 213 3.81 22.27 -8.22
CA LEU A 213 5.00 21.81 -7.49
C LEU A 213 5.91 22.98 -7.11
N GLU A 214 6.25 23.84 -8.08
CA GLU A 214 7.10 25.01 -7.84
C GLU A 214 6.48 25.98 -6.82
N ALA A 215 5.18 26.26 -6.95
CA ALA A 215 4.46 27.12 -6.00
C ALA A 215 4.42 26.53 -4.59
N ALA A 216 4.16 25.22 -4.46
CA ALA A 216 4.16 24.54 -3.16
C ALA A 216 5.54 24.57 -2.49
N VAL A 217 6.60 24.32 -3.27
CA VAL A 217 7.99 24.31 -2.79
C VAL A 217 8.41 25.69 -2.32
N GLU A 218 8.15 26.73 -3.12
CA GLU A 218 8.55 28.09 -2.77
C GLU A 218 7.84 28.59 -1.51
N ALA A 219 6.51 28.42 -1.44
CA ALA A 219 5.72 28.78 -0.26
C ALA A 219 6.17 28.00 1.00
N THR A 220 6.54 26.73 0.86
CA THR A 220 7.00 25.91 1.99
C THR A 220 8.40 26.32 2.44
N ALA A 221 9.30 26.60 1.50
CA ALA A 221 10.66 27.04 1.82
C ALA A 221 10.66 28.43 2.47
N GLU A 222 9.81 29.35 1.99
CA GLU A 222 9.62 30.67 2.61
C GLU A 222 9.14 30.53 4.06
N PHE A 223 8.17 29.65 4.31
CA PHE A 223 7.71 29.38 5.68
C PHE A 223 8.82 28.79 6.56
N LEU A 224 9.47 27.71 6.12
CA LEU A 224 10.44 26.97 6.92
C LEU A 224 11.77 27.70 7.15
N ASN A 225 12.24 28.49 6.18
CA ASN A 225 13.52 29.20 6.31
C ASN A 225 13.48 30.34 7.35
N ASN A 226 12.30 30.67 7.89
CA ASN A 226 12.10 31.72 8.90
C ASN A 226 11.85 31.16 10.31
N VAL A 227 11.79 29.84 10.48
CA VAL A 227 11.52 29.21 11.78
C VAL A 227 12.81 28.76 12.48
N VAL A 228 12.76 28.68 13.81
CA VAL A 228 13.93 28.42 14.65
C VAL A 228 14.09 26.94 14.96
N LYS A 229 13.00 26.20 15.21
CA LYS A 229 13.01 24.80 15.67
C LYS A 229 12.10 23.90 14.83
N PRO A 230 12.34 23.75 13.51
CA PRO A 230 11.56 22.87 12.67
C PRO A 230 11.83 21.40 12.97
N VAL A 231 10.83 20.54 12.77
CA VAL A 231 10.95 19.08 12.88
C VAL A 231 10.28 18.39 11.69
N ILE A 232 10.72 17.18 11.34
CA ILE A 232 10.08 16.35 10.32
C ILE A 232 9.52 15.10 10.99
N VAL A 233 8.29 14.73 10.67
CA VAL A 233 7.65 13.50 11.17
C VAL A 233 7.17 12.65 10.00
N GLY A 234 7.77 11.48 9.83
CA GLY A 234 7.36 10.50 8.82
C GLY A 234 6.12 9.71 9.26
N GLY A 235 5.17 9.55 8.35
CA GLY A 235 3.92 8.82 8.57
C GLY A 235 3.77 7.60 7.65
N PRO A 236 2.72 6.79 7.86
CA PRO A 236 2.54 5.52 7.15
C PRO A 236 2.38 5.67 5.62
N LYS A 237 1.93 6.83 5.12
CA LYS A 237 1.75 7.03 3.67
C LYS A 237 3.05 7.27 2.90
N LEU A 238 4.21 7.31 3.56
CA LEU A 238 5.52 7.31 2.90
C LEU A 238 5.67 6.12 1.93
N ARG A 239 5.21 4.93 2.36
CA ARG A 239 5.25 3.70 1.55
C ARG A 239 4.41 3.82 0.28
N ALA A 240 3.14 4.21 0.42
CA ALA A 240 2.22 4.35 -0.71
C ALA A 240 2.74 5.36 -1.75
N ALA A 241 3.43 6.41 -1.30
CA ALA A 241 4.04 7.41 -2.18
C ALA A 241 5.46 7.05 -2.66
N LYS A 242 6.03 5.91 -2.24
CA LYS A 242 7.42 5.49 -2.52
C LYS A 242 8.43 6.61 -2.23
N ALA A 243 8.23 7.32 -1.12
CA ALA A 243 8.88 8.59 -0.82
C ALA A 243 9.98 8.48 0.25
N GLN A 244 10.33 7.29 0.74
CA GLN A 244 11.31 7.07 1.82
C GLN A 244 12.67 7.69 1.48
N LYS A 245 13.18 7.48 0.25
CA LYS A 245 14.45 8.08 -0.20
C LYS A 245 14.38 9.61 -0.22
N ALA A 246 13.30 10.17 -0.76
CA ALA A 246 13.11 11.62 -0.83
C ALA A 246 12.95 12.26 0.56
N PHE A 247 12.37 11.53 1.51
CA PHE A 247 12.29 11.94 2.91
C PHE A 247 13.69 12.04 3.54
N VAL A 248 14.57 11.06 3.31
CA VAL A 248 15.96 11.10 3.79
C VAL A 248 16.73 12.25 3.14
N GLU A 249 16.59 12.44 1.82
CA GLU A 249 17.22 13.58 1.11
C GLU A 249 16.80 14.95 1.70
N LEU A 250 15.53 15.10 2.10
CA LEU A 250 15.06 16.30 2.79
C LEU A 250 15.66 16.42 4.20
N ALA A 251 15.75 15.33 4.95
CA ALA A 251 16.31 15.30 6.30
C ALA A 251 17.80 15.69 6.30
N ASP A 252 18.57 15.16 5.35
CA ASP A 252 19.99 15.47 5.16
C ASP A 252 20.18 16.95 4.81
N ALA A 253 19.42 17.46 3.83
CA ALA A 253 19.58 18.83 3.36
C ALA A 253 19.13 19.89 4.38
N SER A 254 18.12 19.57 5.19
CA SER A 254 17.54 20.51 6.16
C SER A 254 18.26 20.53 7.51
N GLY A 255 18.92 19.45 7.91
CA GLY A 255 19.50 19.33 9.26
C GLY A 255 18.47 19.10 10.37
N TYR A 256 17.19 18.93 10.02
CA TYR A 256 16.09 18.85 10.99
C TYR A 256 16.11 17.49 11.72
N PRO A 257 15.72 17.43 13.00
CA PRO A 257 15.44 16.14 13.64
C PRO A 257 14.26 15.46 12.95
N ILE A 258 14.37 14.14 12.78
CA ILE A 258 13.34 13.31 12.18
C ILE A 258 12.74 12.35 13.22
N ALA A 259 11.42 12.37 13.31
CA ALA A 259 10.65 11.41 14.08
C ALA A 259 9.74 10.60 13.15
N VAL A 260 9.10 9.57 13.70
CA VAL A 260 8.17 8.73 12.96
C VAL A 260 6.87 8.51 13.74
N MET A 261 5.73 8.52 13.07
CA MET A 261 4.45 8.11 13.65
C MET A 261 4.49 6.59 13.94
N PRO A 262 3.71 6.06 14.89
CA PRO A 262 3.74 4.63 15.24
C PRO A 262 3.60 3.70 14.04
N SER A 263 2.60 3.93 13.17
CA SER A 263 2.36 3.12 11.96
C SER A 263 3.37 3.36 10.82
N GLY A 264 4.28 4.34 10.97
CA GLY A 264 5.35 4.60 10.00
C GLY A 264 6.69 3.97 10.39
N LYS A 265 6.79 3.31 11.55
CA LYS A 265 8.05 2.69 12.00
C LYS A 265 8.55 1.68 10.96
N GLY A 266 9.86 1.68 10.70
CA GLY A 266 10.47 0.91 9.62
C GLY A 266 10.51 1.62 8.26
N LEU A 267 9.78 2.73 8.06
CA LEU A 267 9.82 3.54 6.83
C LEU A 267 10.85 4.68 6.88
N VAL A 268 11.37 4.98 8.07
CA VAL A 268 12.39 6.00 8.31
C VAL A 268 13.62 5.29 8.90
N PRO A 269 14.84 5.52 8.36
CA PRO A 269 16.04 4.84 8.84
C PRO A 269 16.39 5.26 10.29
N GLU A 270 16.31 4.31 11.23
CA GLU A 270 16.57 4.60 12.65
C GLU A 270 18.04 4.85 12.99
N HIS A 271 18.95 4.47 12.09
CA HIS A 271 20.40 4.72 12.20
C HIS A 271 20.78 6.13 11.71
N HIS A 272 19.84 6.88 11.14
CA HIS A 272 20.10 8.23 10.65
C HIS A 272 20.49 9.15 11.82
N PRO A 273 21.54 10.00 11.69
CA PRO A 273 22.06 10.81 12.81
C PRO A 273 21.07 11.85 13.35
N HIS A 274 20.01 12.16 12.60
CA HIS A 274 18.94 13.06 13.00
C HIS A 274 17.69 12.32 13.52
N PHE A 275 17.66 10.99 13.53
CA PHE A 275 16.51 10.22 14.02
C PHE A 275 16.40 10.32 15.54
N ILE A 276 15.25 10.81 16.02
CA ILE A 276 14.99 11.02 17.45
C ILE A 276 14.04 9.98 18.06
N GLY A 277 13.32 9.21 17.24
CA GLY A 277 12.43 8.13 17.69
C GLY A 277 10.98 8.26 17.22
N THR A 278 10.08 7.56 17.88
CA THR A 278 8.64 7.57 17.58
C THR A 278 7.96 8.76 18.26
N TYR A 279 7.23 9.58 17.47
CA TYR A 279 6.28 10.57 17.96
C TYR A 279 4.88 9.96 18.04
N TRP A 280 4.38 9.86 19.28
CA TRP A 280 3.07 9.29 19.60
C TRP A 280 2.48 9.94 20.85
N GLY A 281 2.45 11.27 20.89
CA GLY A 281 1.94 12.06 22.03
C GLY A 281 2.61 11.67 23.35
N ALA A 282 1.81 11.42 24.38
CA ALA A 282 2.29 11.07 25.73
C ALA A 282 3.06 9.73 25.83
N VAL A 283 2.97 8.86 24.82
CA VAL A 283 3.68 7.56 24.75
C VAL A 283 4.83 7.57 23.74
N SER A 284 5.28 8.76 23.34
CA SER A 284 6.44 8.94 22.46
C SER A 284 7.70 8.29 23.05
N THR A 285 8.69 8.06 22.18
CA THR A 285 10.06 7.85 22.66
C THR A 285 10.47 9.02 23.56
N SER A 286 11.25 8.75 24.61
CA SER A 286 11.62 9.75 25.63
C SER A 286 12.07 11.07 25.00
N PHE A 287 11.44 12.16 25.43
CA PHE A 287 11.68 13.55 24.98
C PHE A 287 11.28 13.88 23.53
N VAL A 288 10.85 12.92 22.71
CA VAL A 288 10.41 13.18 21.33
C VAL A 288 9.13 14.00 21.29
N GLY A 289 8.17 13.70 22.17
CA GLY A 289 6.92 14.46 22.26
C GLY A 289 7.17 15.93 22.56
N GLU A 290 8.04 16.22 23.51
CA GLU A 290 8.42 17.56 23.91
C GLU A 290 9.13 18.33 22.79
N ILE A 291 9.99 17.67 22.01
CA ILE A 291 10.65 18.30 20.86
C ILE A 291 9.65 18.61 19.75
N VAL A 292 8.78 17.66 19.41
CA VAL A 292 7.79 17.84 18.34
C VAL A 292 6.74 18.88 18.72
N GLU A 293 6.17 18.81 19.92
CA GLU A 293 5.06 19.68 20.33
C GLU A 293 5.52 21.10 20.71
N SER A 294 6.79 21.28 21.09
CA SER A 294 7.37 22.61 21.34
C SER A 294 7.99 23.27 20.09
N ALA A 295 7.99 22.58 18.95
CA ALA A 295 8.47 23.10 17.68
C ALA A 295 7.67 24.32 17.20
N ASP A 296 8.30 25.16 16.40
CA ASP A 296 7.64 26.29 15.73
C ASP A 296 7.17 25.95 14.31
N ALA A 297 7.64 24.85 13.74
CA ALA A 297 7.09 24.22 12.55
C ALA A 297 7.26 22.68 12.57
N TYR A 298 6.30 21.97 12.00
CA TYR A 298 6.40 20.51 11.79
C TYR A 298 6.01 20.16 10.36
N VAL A 299 6.89 19.42 9.69
CA VAL A 299 6.63 18.82 8.38
C VAL A 299 6.16 17.39 8.61
N PHE A 300 4.85 17.18 8.57
CA PHE A 300 4.27 15.84 8.63
C PHE A 300 4.19 15.25 7.23
N VAL A 301 4.96 14.18 6.99
CA VAL A 301 5.08 13.54 5.69
C VAL A 301 4.28 12.23 5.68
N GLY A 302 3.17 12.23 4.95
CA GLY A 302 2.25 11.11 4.88
C GLY A 302 1.52 10.76 6.19
N PRO A 303 1.06 11.73 7.01
CA PRO A 303 0.44 11.43 8.29
C PRO A 303 -0.96 10.83 8.12
N ILE A 304 -1.33 9.99 9.09
CA ILE A 304 -2.72 9.60 9.37
C ILE A 304 -2.96 9.93 10.83
N PHE A 305 -3.84 10.90 11.10
CA PHE A 305 -4.27 11.25 12.45
C PHE A 305 -5.63 10.62 12.71
N ASN A 306 -5.65 9.48 13.39
CA ASN A 306 -6.85 8.88 13.95
C ASN A 306 -6.81 8.95 15.48
N ASP A 307 -7.86 8.46 16.14
CA ASP A 307 -7.94 8.35 17.60
C ASP A 307 -6.73 7.62 18.20
N TYR A 308 -6.24 6.57 17.55
CA TYR A 308 -5.11 5.78 18.06
C TYR A 308 -3.76 6.51 17.94
N SER A 309 -3.41 6.99 16.76
CA SER A 309 -2.15 7.70 16.48
C SER A 309 -2.08 9.06 17.17
N SER A 310 -3.23 9.63 17.53
CA SER A 310 -3.34 10.89 18.27
C SER A 310 -3.53 10.73 19.78
N VAL A 311 -3.51 9.49 20.28
CA VAL A 311 -3.70 9.17 21.71
C VAL A 311 -5.00 9.79 22.23
N GLY A 312 -6.11 9.50 21.56
CA GLY A 312 -7.43 10.06 21.87
C GLY A 312 -7.54 11.56 21.57
N TYR A 313 -6.96 12.03 20.46
CA TYR A 313 -6.94 13.43 20.05
C TYR A 313 -6.29 14.38 21.06
N SER A 314 -5.28 13.90 21.80
CA SER A 314 -4.59 14.66 22.84
C SER A 314 -3.28 15.31 22.40
N LEU A 315 -2.87 15.12 21.14
CA LEU A 315 -1.64 15.73 20.59
C LEU A 315 -1.70 17.26 20.65
N LEU A 316 -0.61 17.89 21.10
CA LEU A 316 -0.52 19.35 21.20
C LEU A 316 -0.02 20.02 19.90
N ILE A 317 -0.50 19.55 18.75
CA ILE A 317 -0.13 20.05 17.42
C ILE A 317 -1.02 21.21 17.00
N LYS A 318 -0.39 22.35 16.68
CA LYS A 318 -1.06 23.55 16.16
C LYS A 318 -1.10 23.55 14.64
N LYS A 319 -2.29 23.61 14.02
CA LYS A 319 -2.44 23.50 12.55
C LYS A 319 -1.70 24.61 11.80
N GLU A 320 -1.62 25.78 12.39
CA GLU A 320 -0.94 26.98 11.85
C GLU A 320 0.59 26.82 11.77
N LYS A 321 1.15 25.78 12.39
CA LYS A 321 2.58 25.44 12.34
C LYS A 321 2.88 24.23 11.46
N ALA A 322 1.83 23.61 10.90
CA ALA A 322 1.93 22.28 10.33
C ALA A 322 1.93 22.30 8.80
N ILE A 323 2.93 21.68 8.20
CA ILE A 323 2.97 21.36 6.78
C ILE A 323 2.54 19.91 6.62
N MET A 324 1.41 19.70 5.97
CA MET A 324 0.83 18.38 5.72
C MET A 324 1.17 17.97 4.29
N VAL A 325 2.11 17.03 4.15
CA VAL A 325 2.48 16.46 2.85
C VAL A 325 1.73 15.13 2.70
N GLN A 326 0.62 15.13 1.97
CA GLN A 326 -0.08 13.92 1.56
C GLN A 326 0.48 13.40 0.21
N PRO A 327 0.17 12.17 -0.24
CA PRO A 327 0.76 11.61 -1.47
C PRO A 327 0.70 12.51 -2.71
N ASN A 328 -0.42 13.23 -2.89
CA ASN A 328 -0.69 14.04 -4.07
C ASN A 328 -1.07 15.51 -3.75
N VAL A 329 -0.97 15.92 -2.48
CA VAL A 329 -1.46 17.22 -1.97
C VAL A 329 -0.54 17.73 -0.89
N VAL A 330 -0.21 19.03 -0.91
CA VAL A 330 0.54 19.71 0.15
C VAL A 330 -0.29 20.86 0.71
N THR A 331 -0.45 20.91 2.03
CA THR A 331 -1.12 22.01 2.74
C THR A 331 -0.13 22.66 3.72
N ILE A 332 -0.01 23.99 3.68
CA ILE A 332 0.96 24.74 4.48
C ILE A 332 0.22 25.53 5.56
N ALA A 333 0.53 25.29 6.84
CA ALA A 333 0.11 26.11 7.98
C ALA A 333 -1.41 26.39 8.06
N ASN A 334 -2.24 25.41 7.70
CA ASN A 334 -3.70 25.56 7.58
C ASN A 334 -4.16 26.64 6.59
N GLY A 335 -3.28 27.03 5.65
CA GLY A 335 -3.52 28.02 4.61
C GLY A 335 -3.56 27.37 3.22
N PRO A 336 -2.69 27.79 2.28
CA PRO A 336 -2.77 27.34 0.89
C PRO A 336 -2.59 25.83 0.78
N THR A 337 -3.37 25.23 -0.14
CA THR A 337 -3.34 23.81 -0.47
C THR A 337 -3.07 23.65 -1.95
N PHE A 338 -2.05 22.85 -2.28
CA PHE A 338 -1.59 22.59 -3.63
C PHE A 338 -1.89 21.13 -3.98
N GLY A 339 -2.80 20.89 -4.91
CA GLY A 339 -3.12 19.56 -5.43
C GLY A 339 -2.25 19.18 -6.63
N TYR A 340 -2.25 17.89 -6.98
CA TYR A 340 -1.41 17.33 -8.05
C TYR A 340 0.10 17.54 -7.82
N VAL A 341 0.51 17.49 -6.56
CA VAL A 341 1.91 17.60 -6.13
C VAL A 341 2.31 16.28 -5.50
N TYR A 342 3.13 15.51 -6.20
CA TYR A 342 3.57 14.20 -5.71
C TYR A 342 4.58 14.35 -4.58
N MET A 343 4.35 13.61 -3.49
CA MET A 343 5.13 13.69 -2.26
C MET A 343 6.64 13.53 -2.51
N ALA A 344 7.06 12.52 -3.27
CA ALA A 344 8.48 12.28 -3.52
C ALA A 344 9.13 13.47 -4.25
N ASP A 345 8.48 14.00 -5.29
CA ASP A 345 9.01 15.12 -6.08
C ASP A 345 9.04 16.42 -5.26
N PHE A 346 8.00 16.66 -4.45
CA PHE A 346 7.95 17.78 -3.52
C PHE A 346 9.09 17.76 -2.52
N LEU A 347 9.33 16.61 -1.85
CA LEU A 347 10.40 16.49 -0.85
C LEU A 347 11.78 16.74 -1.48
N ARG A 348 12.05 16.17 -2.67
CA ARG A 348 13.31 16.38 -3.40
C ARG A 348 13.50 17.83 -3.85
N ALA A 349 12.44 18.48 -4.31
CA ALA A 349 12.50 19.87 -4.74
C ALA A 349 12.68 20.82 -3.54
N LEU A 350 11.98 20.54 -2.44
CA LEU A 350 12.09 21.30 -1.19
C LEU A 350 13.48 21.19 -0.58
N ALA A 351 14.10 20.01 -0.60
CA ALA A 351 15.47 19.79 -0.11
C ALA A 351 16.49 20.76 -0.73
N LYS A 352 16.28 21.19 -1.98
CA LYS A 352 17.18 22.14 -2.69
C LYS A 352 17.01 23.60 -2.26
N LYS A 353 15.96 23.92 -1.51
CA LYS A 353 15.54 25.30 -1.17
C LYS A 353 15.65 25.62 0.32
N LEU A 354 15.71 24.59 1.17
CA LEU A 354 15.86 24.77 2.61
C LEU A 354 17.30 25.15 2.99
N LYS A 355 17.41 26.03 3.98
CA LYS A 355 18.64 26.30 4.70
C LYS A 355 18.79 25.29 5.83
N GLU A 356 20.01 24.86 6.09
CA GLU A 356 20.31 23.97 7.20
C GLU A 356 19.95 24.61 8.55
N ASN A 357 19.23 23.88 9.40
CA ASN A 357 18.88 24.29 10.77
C ASN A 357 18.84 23.07 11.72
N SER A 358 19.88 22.93 12.54
CA SER A 358 20.04 21.86 13.54
C SER A 358 19.45 22.18 14.92
N THR A 359 18.81 23.36 15.12
CA THR A 359 18.48 23.86 16.46
C THR A 359 17.57 22.92 17.25
N ALA A 360 16.54 22.35 16.62
CA ALA A 360 15.64 21.40 17.27
C ALA A 360 16.36 20.09 17.64
N LEU A 361 17.29 19.63 16.79
CA LEU A 361 18.10 18.45 17.04
C LEU A 361 19.10 18.68 18.20
N GLU A 362 19.71 19.86 18.27
CA GLU A 362 20.58 20.24 19.39
C GLU A 362 19.81 20.31 20.71
N ASN A 363 18.58 20.84 20.69
CA ASN A 363 17.71 20.84 21.86
C ASN A 363 17.39 19.42 22.32
N TYR A 364 17.08 18.51 21.39
CA TYR A 364 16.88 17.09 21.71
C TYR A 364 18.13 16.48 22.36
N ARG A 365 19.31 16.69 21.76
CA ARG A 365 20.59 16.16 22.29
C ARG A 365 20.91 16.64 23.71
N ARG A 366 20.48 17.85 24.10
CA ARG A 366 20.67 18.40 25.45
C ARG A 366 19.80 17.72 26.52
N ILE A 367 18.62 17.25 26.14
CA ILE A 367 17.66 16.59 27.05
C ILE A 367 17.62 15.07 26.87
N PHE A 368 18.37 14.55 25.90
CA PHE A 368 18.42 13.12 25.58
C PHE A 368 18.91 12.30 26.77
N VAL A 369 18.12 11.28 27.12
CA VAL A 369 18.51 10.26 28.07
C VAL A 369 18.57 8.91 27.35
N PRO A 370 19.72 8.23 27.35
CA PRO A 370 19.83 6.90 26.77
C PRO A 370 18.81 5.94 27.41
N PRO A 371 18.16 5.07 26.63
CA PRO A 371 17.26 4.07 27.18
C PRO A 371 18.00 3.14 28.15
N GLY A 372 17.33 2.79 29.26
CA GLY A 372 17.87 1.86 30.23
C GLY A 372 17.95 0.44 29.68
N ASN A 373 18.95 -0.32 30.12
CA ASN A 373 19.07 -1.74 29.77
C ASN A 373 18.19 -2.60 30.70
N PRO A 374 17.47 -3.61 30.17
CA PRO A 374 16.77 -4.58 31.01
C PRO A 374 17.75 -5.32 31.94
N LEU A 375 17.34 -5.53 33.20
CA LEU A 375 18.13 -6.30 34.17
C LEU A 375 18.35 -7.73 33.67
N LYS A 376 19.50 -8.33 34.01
CA LYS A 376 19.75 -9.74 33.68
C LYS A 376 18.77 -10.65 34.41
N SER A 377 18.15 -11.56 33.68
CA SER A 377 17.29 -12.62 34.26
C SER A 377 18.14 -13.83 34.68
N LYS A 378 17.74 -14.51 35.76
CA LYS A 378 18.38 -15.78 36.17
C LYS A 378 17.83 -16.94 35.35
N LYS A 379 18.64 -17.99 35.18
CA LYS A 379 18.18 -19.25 34.57
C LYS A 379 17.00 -19.80 35.40
N TYR A 380 15.91 -20.15 34.74
CA TYR A 380 14.64 -20.64 35.33
C TYR A 380 13.80 -19.60 36.10
N GLU A 381 14.11 -18.31 36.02
CA GLU A 381 13.19 -17.27 36.48
C GLU A 381 11.99 -17.13 35.51
N PRO A 382 10.77 -16.84 36.01
CA PRO A 382 9.63 -16.55 35.13
C PRO A 382 9.95 -15.45 34.10
N LEU A 383 9.66 -15.73 32.83
CA LEU A 383 9.95 -14.80 31.73
C LEU A 383 9.11 -13.52 31.89
N ARG A 384 9.77 -12.37 31.74
CA ARG A 384 9.15 -11.04 31.74
C ARG A 384 9.23 -10.45 30.34
N VAL A 385 8.23 -9.63 29.97
CA VAL A 385 8.12 -9.03 28.63
C VAL A 385 9.38 -8.26 28.23
N ASN A 386 9.97 -7.48 29.14
CA ASN A 386 11.20 -6.73 28.86
C ASN A 386 12.43 -7.62 28.60
N ILE A 387 12.47 -8.84 29.16
CA ILE A 387 13.52 -9.83 28.88
C ILE A 387 13.26 -10.51 27.53
N LEU A 388 12.00 -10.85 27.23
CA LEU A 388 11.62 -11.38 25.91
C LEU A 388 12.04 -10.43 24.79
N PHE A 389 11.66 -9.14 24.89
CA PHE A 389 11.99 -8.15 23.86
C PHE A 389 13.47 -7.81 23.78
N LYS A 390 14.23 -8.02 24.86
CA LYS A 390 15.69 -7.97 24.79
C LYS A 390 16.24 -9.05 23.86
N HIS A 391 15.73 -10.27 23.95
CA HIS A 391 16.15 -11.35 23.06
C HIS A 391 15.67 -11.13 21.62
N ILE A 392 14.43 -10.64 21.43
CA ILE A 392 13.94 -10.27 20.09
C ILE A 392 14.84 -9.19 19.46
N GLN A 393 15.23 -8.16 20.22
CA GLN A 393 16.17 -7.14 19.75
C GLN A 393 17.51 -7.72 19.28
N GLU A 394 18.04 -8.72 19.98
CA GLU A 394 19.28 -9.42 19.65
C GLU A 394 19.15 -10.30 18.38
N MET A 395 17.91 -10.66 17.99
CA MET A 395 17.62 -11.44 16.79
C MET A 395 17.48 -10.59 15.53
N LEU A 396 17.33 -9.26 15.65
CA LEU A 396 17.11 -8.38 14.50
C LEU A 396 18.42 -8.15 13.73
N ASP A 397 18.34 -8.32 12.42
CA ASP A 397 19.37 -7.95 11.45
C ASP A 397 18.75 -7.22 10.25
N GLY A 398 19.58 -6.84 9.28
CA GLY A 398 19.12 -6.14 8.07
C GLY A 398 18.31 -6.99 7.09
N ASP A 399 18.19 -8.30 7.32
CA ASP A 399 17.36 -9.21 6.52
C ASP A 399 16.05 -9.56 7.25
N THR A 400 15.79 -8.94 8.39
CA THR A 400 14.62 -9.18 9.22
C THR A 400 13.45 -8.26 8.86
N ALA A 401 12.23 -8.80 8.86
CA ALA A 401 10.99 -8.05 8.85
C ALA A 401 10.17 -8.40 10.10
N VAL A 402 9.75 -7.40 10.86
CA VAL A 402 8.94 -7.58 12.08
C VAL A 402 7.48 -7.29 11.78
N ILE A 403 6.60 -8.27 11.96
CA ILE A 403 5.15 -8.08 11.94
C ILE A 403 4.68 -7.97 13.40
N ALA A 404 4.19 -6.79 13.76
CA ALA A 404 3.65 -6.53 15.09
C ALA A 404 2.12 -6.56 15.06
N GLU A 405 1.57 -7.61 15.63
CA GLU A 405 0.13 -7.78 15.82
C GLU A 405 -0.43 -6.74 16.81
N ASN A 406 -1.73 -6.47 16.69
CA ASN A 406 -2.46 -5.64 17.63
C ASN A 406 -2.40 -6.20 19.06
N GLY A 407 -2.21 -5.29 20.02
CA GLY A 407 -2.04 -5.61 21.44
C GLY A 407 -0.71 -5.07 21.98
N ASP A 408 -0.22 -5.66 23.06
CA ASP A 408 1.02 -5.21 23.71
C ASP A 408 2.26 -5.39 22.80
N SER A 409 2.18 -6.31 21.82
CA SER A 409 3.17 -6.47 20.77
C SER A 409 3.43 -5.16 20.01
N GLY A 410 2.39 -4.39 19.70
CA GLY A 410 2.54 -3.09 19.04
C GLY A 410 3.41 -2.13 19.85
N PHE A 411 3.12 -1.96 21.14
CA PHE A 411 3.89 -1.06 22.02
C PHE A 411 5.32 -1.53 22.26
N ASN A 412 5.53 -2.84 22.43
CA ASN A 412 6.86 -3.38 22.66
C ASN A 412 7.73 -3.36 21.40
N CYS A 413 7.16 -3.63 20.22
CA CYS A 413 7.89 -3.52 18.96
C CYS A 413 8.28 -2.08 18.65
N GLN A 414 7.48 -1.07 19.04
CA GLN A 414 7.87 0.35 18.90
C GLN A 414 9.17 0.70 19.65
N LYS A 415 9.51 -0.05 20.72
CA LYS A 415 10.74 0.15 21.51
C LYS A 415 11.97 -0.52 20.90
N LEU A 416 11.79 -1.44 19.95
CA LEU A 416 12.90 -2.07 19.23
C LEU A 416 13.65 -1.02 18.42
N ARG A 417 14.97 -1.18 18.31
CA ARG A 417 15.85 -0.44 17.41
C ARG A 417 16.04 -1.27 16.15
N LEU A 418 15.61 -0.74 15.03
CA LEU A 418 15.67 -1.46 13.75
C LEU A 418 17.05 -1.25 13.10
N PRO A 419 17.79 -2.33 12.79
CA PRO A 419 18.99 -2.24 11.97
C PRO A 419 18.72 -1.61 10.60
N GLU A 420 19.77 -1.18 9.92
CA GLU A 420 19.66 -0.78 8.51
C GLU A 420 19.03 -1.92 7.68
N ASN A 421 18.10 -1.58 6.80
CA ASN A 421 17.29 -2.50 5.98
C ASN A 421 16.29 -3.40 6.74
N CYS A 422 16.18 -3.30 8.06
CA CYS A 422 15.14 -4.02 8.81
C CYS A 422 13.78 -3.34 8.65
N GLY A 423 12.81 -4.07 8.14
CA GLY A 423 11.42 -3.60 7.99
C GLY A 423 10.58 -3.86 9.25
N MET A 424 9.54 -3.07 9.43
CA MET A 424 8.51 -3.33 10.44
C MET A 424 7.14 -2.91 9.94
N ASP A 425 6.13 -3.72 10.23
CA ASP A 425 4.72 -3.41 10.00
C ASP A 425 3.94 -3.53 11.30
N LEU A 426 3.16 -2.49 11.61
CA LEU A 426 2.21 -2.48 12.72
C LEU A 426 0.80 -2.64 12.16
N LEU A 427 0.10 -3.69 12.56
CA LEU A 427 -1.25 -4.01 12.05
C LEU A 427 -2.37 -3.20 12.74
N ALA A 428 -2.17 -1.89 12.95
CA ALA A 428 -3.06 -1.05 13.76
C ALA A 428 -4.53 -1.01 13.28
N GLY A 429 -4.79 -1.29 11.99
CA GLY A 429 -6.15 -1.37 11.41
C GLY A 429 -6.69 -2.79 11.19
N GLN A 430 -5.95 -3.83 11.57
CA GLN A 430 -6.30 -5.23 11.28
C GLN A 430 -6.12 -6.10 12.52
N SER A 431 -7.15 -6.85 12.92
CA SER A 431 -6.97 -7.94 13.87
C SER A 431 -6.82 -9.22 13.07
N VAL A 432 -5.59 -9.66 12.82
CA VAL A 432 -5.37 -10.98 12.22
C VAL A 432 -5.14 -11.98 13.36
N PRO A 433 -5.80 -13.14 13.37
CA PRO A 433 -5.36 -14.22 14.24
C PRO A 433 -4.13 -14.87 13.60
N LEU A 434 -2.98 -14.18 13.57
CA LEU A 434 -1.71 -14.76 13.13
C LEU A 434 -0.77 -14.85 14.32
N LEU A 435 -0.65 -16.06 14.86
CA LEU A 435 0.41 -16.46 15.76
C LEU A 435 1.51 -17.14 14.93
N ASP A 436 2.41 -16.39 14.29
CA ASP A 436 3.68 -16.93 13.79
C ASP A 436 4.66 -15.81 13.39
N MET A 437 5.91 -15.89 13.86
CA MET A 437 7.04 -15.13 13.31
C MET A 437 7.47 -15.77 11.99
N LEU A 438 7.00 -15.24 10.86
CA LEU A 438 7.46 -15.66 9.55
C LEU A 438 8.73 -14.89 9.16
N ARG A 439 9.80 -15.61 8.79
CA ARG A 439 10.88 -15.04 7.96
C ARG A 439 10.31 -14.79 6.57
N LEU A 440 9.75 -13.61 6.36
CA LEU A 440 9.29 -13.20 5.03
C LEU A 440 10.49 -12.78 4.18
N PRO A 441 10.51 -13.08 2.86
CA PRO A 441 11.47 -12.47 1.96
C PRO A 441 11.29 -10.94 1.94
N LYS A 442 12.40 -10.22 1.76
CA LYS A 442 12.53 -8.75 1.76
C LYS A 442 11.22 -7.98 1.51
N ILE A 443 10.87 -7.11 2.48
CA ILE A 443 10.00 -5.97 2.21
C ILE A 443 10.79 -5.00 1.34
N SER A 444 10.29 -4.70 0.15
CA SER A 444 10.88 -3.70 -0.74
C SER A 444 10.68 -2.33 -0.09
N VAL A 445 11.71 -1.79 0.57
CA VAL A 445 11.70 -0.42 1.14
C VAL A 445 11.80 0.61 0.02
#